data_AF-A0A1S7QSL9-F1
#
_entry.id   AF-A0A1S7QSL9-F1
#
_cell.length_a   1.000
_cell.length_b   1.000
_cell.length_c   1.000
_cell.angle_alpha   90.00
_cell.angle_beta   90.00
_cell.angle_gamma   90.00
#
_symmetry.space_group_name_H-M   'P 1'
#
loop_
_entity.id
_entity.type
_entity.pdbx_description
1 polymer ?
#
loop_
_entity_poly.entity_id
_entity_poly.type
_entity_poly.pdbx_seq_one_letter_code
_entity_poly.pdbx_strand_id
1 'polypeptide(L)'
;MLTKGGAVIVAARPVSDSEWHSLQESGGNANPLTKEFRIRVSSPASVVELVYPESGTYSFKLEPIFDQVRLATREIRVGSAVVTDPETKQRVDWRSMSIIHVGGTVYDEGWARVLSSTFDLAFESSDEGAVSVQRFAAGRILSLSEDAIETFVQDSESDR
;
A
#
# COMPACT_ATOMS: atom_id res chain seq x y z
N MET A 1 -13.37 -0.24 -8.15
CA MET A 1 -12.23 0.64 -7.84
C MET A 1 -10.95 0.09 -8.45
N LEU A 2 -10.41 -1.06 -8.04
CA LEU A 2 -9.25 -1.67 -8.76
C LEU A 2 -9.53 -2.16 -10.19
N THR A 3 -10.80 -2.29 -10.59
CA THR A 3 -11.18 -2.57 -11.98
C THR A 3 -10.80 -1.45 -12.96
N LYS A 4 -10.68 -0.22 -12.45
CA LYS A 4 -10.14 0.93 -13.21
C LYS A 4 -8.61 0.88 -13.30
N GLY A 5 -7.97 -0.06 -12.61
CA GLY A 5 -6.52 -0.13 -12.43
C GLY A 5 -6.06 0.70 -11.25
N GLY A 6 -4.75 0.84 -11.10
CA GLY A 6 -4.14 1.68 -10.08
C GLY A 6 -2.75 1.18 -9.71
N ALA A 7 -2.30 1.57 -8.53
CA ALA A 7 -1.05 1.10 -7.96
C ALA A 7 -1.15 0.94 -6.45
N VAL A 8 -0.46 -0.09 -5.97
CA VAL A 8 -0.30 -0.38 -4.54
C VAL A 8 1.18 -0.33 -4.23
N ILE A 9 1.57 0.56 -3.32
CA ILE A 9 2.91 0.59 -2.74
C ILE A 9 2.89 -0.32 -1.52
N VAL A 10 3.83 -1.25 -1.43
CA VAL A 10 3.92 -2.19 -0.32
C VAL A 10 5.21 -1.94 0.41
N ALA A 11 5.13 -1.39 1.62
CA ALA A 11 6.26 -1.17 2.49
C ALA A 11 6.21 -2.17 3.64
N ALA A 12 7.30 -2.91 3.85
CA ALA A 12 7.37 -3.95 4.85
C ALA A 12 8.58 -3.79 5.75
N ARG A 13 8.41 -4.02 7.06
CA ARG A 13 9.49 -3.97 8.04
C ARG A 13 9.54 -5.23 8.92
N PRO A 14 10.73 -5.70 9.29
CA PRO A 14 10.84 -6.83 10.19
C PRO A 14 10.38 -6.44 11.60
N VAL A 15 9.80 -7.39 12.32
CA VAL A 15 9.51 -7.34 13.75
C VAL A 15 10.00 -8.63 14.40
N SER A 16 10.35 -8.55 15.68
CA SER A 16 10.79 -9.71 16.46
C SER A 16 9.82 -10.88 16.33
N ASP A 17 10.32 -12.10 16.37
CA ASP A 17 9.47 -13.29 16.29
C ASP A 17 8.40 -13.27 17.40
N SER A 18 8.73 -12.84 18.62
CA SER A 18 7.74 -12.73 19.70
C SER A 18 6.62 -11.74 19.39
N GLU A 19 6.94 -10.58 18.80
CA GLU A 19 5.94 -9.61 18.35
C GLU A 19 5.07 -10.21 17.24
N TRP A 20 5.69 -10.84 16.24
CA TRP A 20 4.97 -11.52 15.16
C TRP A 20 3.98 -12.57 15.67
N HIS A 21 4.40 -13.44 16.59
CA HIS A 21 3.54 -14.49 17.15
C HIS A 21 2.36 -13.92 17.94
N SER A 22 2.47 -12.69 18.46
CA SER A 22 1.39 -12.02 19.19
C SER A 22 0.27 -11.45 18.28
N LEU A 23 0.52 -11.32 16.97
CA LEU A 23 -0.44 -10.76 16.02
C LEU A 23 -1.61 -11.72 15.75
N GLN A 24 -2.84 -11.20 15.80
CA GLN A 24 -4.05 -11.98 15.48
C GLN A 24 -4.25 -12.12 13.97
N GLU A 25 -4.51 -13.34 13.48
CA GLU A 25 -4.75 -13.60 12.05
C GLU A 25 -6.15 -13.21 11.59
N SER A 26 -6.29 -12.93 10.29
CA SER A 26 -7.59 -12.69 9.65
C SER A 26 -8.29 -14.02 9.33
N GLY A 27 -8.95 -14.60 10.33
CA GLY A 27 -9.70 -15.85 10.19
C GLY A 27 -8.88 -17.08 10.59
N GLY A 28 -9.39 -17.83 11.58
CA GLY A 28 -8.62 -18.82 12.32
C GLY A 28 -8.42 -20.17 11.63
N ASN A 29 -7.45 -20.28 10.72
CA ASN A 29 -6.85 -21.56 10.35
C ASN A 29 -5.33 -21.44 10.35
N ALA A 30 -4.74 -21.77 11.49
CA ALA A 30 -3.37 -21.46 11.86
C ALA A 30 -2.34 -22.46 11.32
N ASN A 31 -1.32 -21.93 10.65
CA ASN A 31 0.05 -22.40 10.80
C ASN A 31 0.82 -21.25 11.49
N PRO A 32 1.38 -21.45 12.70
CA PRO A 32 2.04 -20.38 13.46
C PRO A 32 3.24 -19.75 12.74
N LEU A 33 3.78 -20.43 11.71
CA LEU A 33 4.89 -19.94 10.88
C LEU A 33 4.42 -19.13 9.67
N THR A 34 3.13 -19.16 9.30
CA THR A 34 2.60 -18.47 8.12
C THR A 34 1.26 -17.82 8.45
N LYS A 35 1.29 -16.51 8.73
CA LYS A 35 0.08 -15.68 8.86
C LYS A 35 -0.33 -15.17 7.48
N GLU A 36 -1.57 -15.42 7.08
CA GLU A 36 -2.14 -14.80 5.89
C GLU A 36 -2.94 -13.56 6.29
N PHE A 37 -2.62 -12.41 5.69
CA PHE A 37 -3.40 -11.19 5.82
C PHE A 37 -4.08 -10.87 4.49
N ARG A 38 -5.41 -10.82 4.52
CA ARG A 38 -6.22 -10.46 3.35
C ARG A 38 -6.42 -8.96 3.34
N ILE A 39 -5.83 -8.33 2.33
CA ILE A 39 -5.77 -6.87 2.24
C ILE A 39 -6.73 -6.44 1.14
N ARG A 40 -7.71 -5.60 1.52
CA ARG A 40 -8.68 -5.00 0.62
C ARG A 40 -8.37 -3.53 0.50
N VAL A 41 -7.88 -3.11 -0.65
CA VAL A 41 -7.66 -1.69 -0.93
C VAL A 41 -8.91 -1.09 -1.55
N SER A 42 -9.31 0.07 -1.04
CA SER A 42 -10.42 0.84 -1.59
C SER A 42 -9.94 1.76 -2.70
N SER A 43 -8.81 2.45 -2.56
CA SER A 43 -8.36 3.46 -3.53
C SER A 43 -7.48 2.90 -4.65
N PRO A 44 -7.54 3.47 -5.88
CA PRO A 44 -6.54 3.18 -6.92
C PRO A 44 -5.13 3.66 -6.58
N ALA A 45 -4.96 4.53 -5.58
CA ALA A 45 -3.67 4.92 -4.99
C ALA A 45 -3.65 4.49 -3.53
N SER A 46 -2.99 3.36 -3.23
CA SER A 46 -2.92 2.82 -1.88
C SER A 46 -1.48 2.48 -1.49
N VAL A 47 -1.18 2.66 -0.21
CA VAL A 47 0.02 2.14 0.44
C VAL A 47 -0.40 1.09 1.45
N VAL A 48 0.25 -0.07 1.40
CA VAL A 48 0.14 -1.12 2.40
C VAL A 48 1.42 -1.11 3.20
N GLU A 49 1.33 -0.73 4.46
CA GLU A 49 2.41 -0.88 5.42
C GLU A 49 2.16 -2.13 6.26
N LEU A 50 3.14 -3.03 6.30
CA LEU A 50 3.01 -4.29 7.02
C LEU A 50 4.30 -4.68 7.76
N VAL A 51 4.15 -5.57 8.73
CA VAL A 51 5.27 -6.18 9.45
C VAL A 51 5.44 -7.65 9.08
N TYR A 52 6.65 -8.18 9.22
CA TYR A 52 6.98 -9.59 8.97
C TYR A 52 7.99 -10.12 9.99
N PRO A 53 8.07 -11.45 10.27
CA PRO A 53 9.00 -11.99 11.26
C PRO A 53 10.44 -11.89 10.77
N GLU A 54 11.39 -11.57 11.66
CA GLU A 54 12.81 -11.47 11.29
C GLU A 54 13.38 -12.79 10.75
N SER A 55 12.85 -13.94 11.21
CA SER A 55 13.33 -15.27 10.85
C SER A 55 12.58 -15.96 9.70
N GLY A 56 11.75 -15.25 8.92
CA GLY A 56 10.86 -15.88 7.94
C GLY A 56 10.69 -15.17 6.60
N THR A 57 9.89 -15.80 5.74
CA THR A 57 9.34 -15.20 4.52
C THR A 57 7.87 -14.87 4.77
N TYR A 58 7.38 -13.79 4.17
CA TYR A 58 5.96 -13.41 4.25
C TYR A 58 5.33 -13.40 2.86
N SER A 59 4.04 -13.66 2.81
CA SER A 59 3.21 -13.43 1.65
C SER A 59 1.95 -12.69 2.08
N PHE A 60 1.48 -11.78 1.24
CA PHE A 60 0.18 -11.15 1.41
C PHE A 60 -0.61 -11.34 0.12
N LYS A 61 -1.94 -11.31 0.26
CA LYS A 61 -2.83 -11.45 -0.87
C LYS A 61 -3.65 -10.18 -1.02
N LEU A 62 -3.44 -9.49 -2.14
CA LEU A 62 -4.25 -8.36 -2.54
C LEU A 62 -5.56 -8.88 -3.13
N GLU A 63 -6.68 -8.59 -2.46
CA GLU A 63 -8.00 -9.00 -2.92
C GLU A 63 -8.79 -7.79 -3.44
N PRO A 64 -9.45 -7.90 -4.60
CA PRO A 64 -10.43 -6.91 -5.02
C PRO A 64 -11.65 -6.95 -4.11
N ILE A 65 -12.34 -5.81 -3.98
CA ILE A 65 -13.60 -5.70 -3.22
C ILE A 65 -14.72 -6.58 -3.81
N PHE A 66 -14.64 -6.93 -5.11
CA PHE A 66 -15.63 -7.76 -5.79
C PHE A 66 -15.03 -9.10 -6.24
N ASP A 67 -15.61 -10.20 -5.75
CA ASP A 67 -15.12 -11.59 -5.85
C ASP A 67 -14.91 -12.16 -7.27
N GLN A 68 -15.32 -11.45 -8.33
CA GLN A 68 -15.36 -12.00 -9.69
C GLN A 68 -14.28 -11.47 -10.65
N VAL A 69 -13.40 -10.56 -10.21
CA VAL A 69 -12.37 -9.99 -11.09
C VAL A 69 -10.99 -10.50 -10.69
N ARG A 70 -10.32 -11.27 -11.55
CA ARG A 70 -8.89 -11.53 -11.38
C ARG A 70 -8.13 -10.24 -11.68
N LEU A 71 -7.43 -9.71 -10.68
CA LEU A 71 -6.53 -8.58 -10.87
C LEU A 71 -5.29 -9.05 -11.62
N ALA A 72 -4.98 -8.40 -12.74
CA ALA A 72 -3.66 -8.51 -13.35
C ALA A 72 -2.73 -7.57 -12.58
N THR A 73 -1.69 -8.11 -11.93
CA THR A 73 -0.73 -7.30 -11.19
C THR A 73 0.67 -7.50 -11.72
N ARG A 74 1.49 -6.44 -11.62
CA ARG A 74 2.90 -6.48 -11.99
C ARG A 74 3.69 -5.64 -11.00
N GLU A 75 4.75 -6.20 -10.43
CA GLU A 75 5.74 -5.41 -9.72
C GLU A 75 6.56 -4.62 -10.75
N ILE A 76 6.55 -3.30 -10.63
CA ILE A 76 7.18 -2.41 -11.62
C ILE A 76 8.45 -1.75 -11.10
N ARG A 77 8.63 -1.71 -9.77
CA ARG A 77 9.81 -1.16 -9.11
C ARG A 77 9.90 -1.67 -7.67
N VAL A 78 11.13 -1.93 -7.24
CA VAL A 78 11.51 -2.05 -5.83
C VAL A 78 12.38 -0.83 -5.49
N GLY A 79 12.17 -0.22 -4.33
CA GLY A 79 12.91 0.95 -3.91
C GLY A 79 12.89 1.13 -2.39
N SER A 80 13.22 2.34 -1.96
CA SER A 80 13.13 2.79 -0.57
C SER A 80 12.64 4.23 -0.54
N ALA A 81 12.06 4.64 0.58
CA ALA A 81 11.58 6.01 0.77
C ALA A 81 11.69 6.42 2.23
N VAL A 82 11.88 7.72 2.48
CA VAL A 82 11.72 8.31 3.82
C VAL A 82 10.51 9.23 3.76
N VAL A 83 9.44 8.84 4.43
CA VAL A 83 8.14 9.51 4.35
C VAL A 83 7.76 10.13 5.69
N THR A 84 6.90 11.14 5.66
CA THR A 84 6.22 11.62 6.87
C THR A 84 4.97 10.81 7.09
N ASP A 85 4.84 10.14 8.24
CA ASP A 85 3.65 9.36 8.59
C ASP A 85 2.42 10.28 8.70
N PRO A 86 1.35 10.04 7.93
CA PRO A 86 0.19 10.93 7.91
C PRO A 86 -0.55 10.96 9.26
N GLU A 87 -0.43 9.93 10.10
CA GLU A 87 -1.09 9.85 11.41
C GLU A 87 -0.20 10.37 12.54
N THR A 88 1.07 9.95 12.60
CA THR A 88 1.96 10.31 13.71
C THR A 88 2.76 11.58 13.45
N LYS A 89 2.81 12.03 12.20
CA LYS A 89 3.65 13.13 11.70
C LYS A 89 5.14 12.93 11.93
N GLN A 90 5.56 11.70 12.23
CA GLN A 90 6.96 11.33 12.39
C GLN A 90 7.55 10.86 11.07
N ARG A 91 8.86 11.03 10.90
CA ARG A 91 9.56 10.48 9.75
C ARG A 91 9.72 8.97 9.90
N VAL A 92 9.38 8.23 8.86
CA VAL A 92 9.49 6.77 8.78
C VAL A 92 10.41 6.41 7.62
N ASP A 93 11.34 5.49 7.88
CA ASP A 93 12.26 4.93 6.87
C ASP A 93 11.70 3.61 6.33
N TRP A 94 11.17 3.65 5.11
CA TRP A 94 10.81 2.45 4.35
C TRP A 94 12.03 1.95 3.59
N ARG A 95 12.81 1.10 4.25
CA ARG A 95 14.04 0.52 3.69
C ARG A 95 13.81 -0.35 2.47
N SER A 96 12.61 -0.91 2.33
CA SER A 96 12.19 -1.67 1.17
C SER A 96 10.72 -1.40 0.92
N MET A 97 10.40 -0.96 -0.29
CA MET A 97 9.06 -0.84 -0.81
C MET A 97 8.97 -1.41 -2.23
N SER A 98 7.88 -2.11 -2.51
CA SER A 98 7.53 -2.59 -3.85
C SER A 98 6.37 -1.78 -4.40
N ILE A 99 6.46 -1.34 -5.65
CA ILE A 99 5.35 -0.69 -6.36
C ILE A 99 4.73 -1.72 -7.29
N ILE A 100 3.46 -2.02 -7.02
CA ILE A 100 2.67 -3.01 -7.75
C ILE A 100 1.65 -2.26 -8.59
N HIS A 101 1.81 -2.31 -9.91
CA HIS A 101 0.76 -1.89 -10.84
C HIS A 101 -0.39 -2.90 -10.81
N VAL A 102 -1.60 -2.39 -10.73
CA VAL A 102 -2.84 -3.14 -10.89
C VAL A 102 -3.44 -2.75 -12.23
N GLY A 103 -3.53 -3.70 -13.16
CA GLY A 103 -4.07 -3.48 -14.49
C GLY A 103 -5.55 -3.12 -14.48
N GLY A 104 -5.92 -2.18 -15.34
CA GLY A 104 -7.30 -1.77 -15.60
C GLY A 104 -7.38 -0.77 -16.75
N THR A 105 -8.54 -0.16 -16.94
CA THR A 105 -8.83 0.67 -18.14
C THR A 105 -8.51 2.15 -17.97
N VAL A 106 -8.09 2.60 -16.79
CA VAL A 106 -7.90 4.05 -16.49
C VAL A 106 -6.45 4.34 -16.08
N TYR A 107 -5.93 3.61 -15.09
CA TYR A 107 -4.60 3.88 -14.55
C TYR A 107 -3.58 2.86 -15.08
N ASP A 108 -2.64 3.36 -15.88
CA ASP A 108 -1.61 2.54 -16.51
C ASP A 108 -0.32 2.45 -15.66
N GLU A 109 0.69 1.80 -16.24
CA GLU A 109 2.00 1.63 -15.59
C GLU A 109 2.79 2.95 -15.48
N GLY A 110 2.52 3.93 -16.35
CA GLY A 110 3.12 5.26 -16.29
C GLY A 110 2.59 6.03 -15.10
N TRP A 111 1.28 6.06 -14.94
CA TRP A 111 0.60 6.64 -13.78
C TRP A 111 1.07 6.00 -12.46
N ALA A 112 1.25 4.67 -12.43
CA ALA A 112 1.78 3.97 -11.26
C ALA A 112 3.19 4.44 -10.87
N ARG A 113 4.03 4.83 -11.84
CA ARG A 113 5.35 5.42 -11.57
C ARG A 113 5.23 6.84 -11.03
N VAL A 114 4.33 7.66 -11.58
CA VAL A 114 4.04 9.01 -11.07
C VAL A 114 3.60 8.94 -9.61
N LEU A 115 2.64 8.06 -9.28
CA LEU A 115 2.22 7.82 -7.90
C LEU A 115 3.43 7.51 -7.01
N SER A 116 4.33 6.63 -7.45
CA SER A 116 5.50 6.24 -6.64
C SER A 116 6.45 7.40 -6.33
N SER A 117 6.42 8.48 -7.12
CA SER A 117 7.26 9.67 -6.91
C SER A 117 6.57 10.80 -6.15
N THR A 118 5.25 10.76 -5.98
CA THR A 118 4.49 11.89 -5.43
C THR A 118 3.54 11.53 -4.29
N PHE A 119 3.37 10.25 -3.95
CA PHE A 119 2.41 9.81 -2.93
C PHE A 119 2.66 10.44 -1.55
N ASP A 120 3.91 10.72 -1.21
CA ASP A 120 4.34 11.27 0.07
C ASP A 120 3.91 12.73 0.24
N LEU A 121 3.73 13.48 -0.85
CA LEU A 121 3.17 14.84 -0.81
C LEU A 121 1.78 14.86 -0.17
N ALA A 122 0.95 13.84 -0.43
CA ALA A 122 -0.37 13.74 0.18
C ALA A 122 -0.30 13.48 1.69
N PHE A 123 0.78 12.89 2.20
CA PHE A 123 0.94 12.62 3.63
C PHE A 123 1.34 13.87 4.43
N GLU A 124 1.98 14.81 3.74
CA GLU A 124 2.37 16.11 4.28
C GLU A 124 1.25 17.16 4.21
N SER A 125 0.16 16.85 3.51
CA SER A 125 -1.02 17.71 3.44
C SER A 125 -1.64 17.96 4.82
N SER A 126 -2.12 19.18 5.03
CA SER A 126 -2.95 19.54 6.19
C SER A 126 -4.41 19.10 6.05
N ASP A 127 -4.81 18.60 4.89
CA ASP A 127 -6.14 18.06 4.66
C ASP A 127 -6.28 16.66 5.27
N GLU A 128 -7.01 16.56 6.38
CA GLU A 128 -7.30 15.30 7.06
C GLU A 128 -8.14 14.33 6.21
N GLY A 129 -8.80 14.82 5.15
CA GLY A 129 -9.54 14.02 4.17
C GLY A 129 -8.68 13.44 3.05
N ALA A 130 -7.42 13.85 2.92
CA ALA A 130 -6.55 13.42 1.82
C ALA A 130 -6.16 11.94 1.91
N VAL A 131 -6.04 11.41 3.13
CA VAL A 131 -5.60 10.03 3.39
C VAL A 131 -6.55 9.35 4.37
N SER A 132 -7.12 8.22 3.96
CA SER A 132 -7.88 7.34 4.84
C SER A 132 -7.00 6.18 5.33
N VAL A 133 -7.15 5.82 6.60
CA VAL A 133 -6.34 4.75 7.23
C VAL A 133 -7.20 3.60 7.69
N GLN A 134 -6.89 2.39 7.21
CA GLN A 134 -7.50 1.15 7.65
C GLN A 134 -6.47 0.24 8.30
N ARG A 135 -6.68 -0.15 9.56
CA ARG A 135 -5.75 -1.02 10.31
C ARG A 135 -6.14 -2.49 10.25
N PHE A 136 -5.13 -3.34 10.31
CA PHE A 136 -5.24 -4.78 10.55
C PHE A 136 -4.12 -5.23 11.48
N ALA A 137 -4.14 -6.46 11.96
CA ALA A 137 -3.23 -6.90 13.01
C ALA A 137 -1.74 -6.74 12.65
N ALA A 138 -1.36 -6.96 11.40
CA ALA A 138 0.03 -6.82 10.94
C ALA A 138 0.34 -5.50 10.23
N GLY A 139 -0.51 -4.48 10.34
CA GLY A 139 -0.20 -3.19 9.74
C GLY A 139 -1.41 -2.31 9.41
N ARG A 140 -1.27 -1.51 8.38
CA ARG A 140 -2.32 -0.58 7.93
C ARG A 140 -2.27 -0.36 6.42
N ILE A 141 -3.39 0.12 5.90
CA ILE A 141 -3.59 0.55 4.53
C ILE A 141 -3.83 2.06 4.58
N LEU A 142 -3.05 2.81 3.82
CA LEU A 142 -3.22 4.24 3.59
C LEU A 142 -3.79 4.39 2.18
N SER A 143 -4.98 4.96 2.05
CA SER A 143 -5.66 5.14 0.77
C SER A 143 -5.85 6.62 0.50
N LEU A 144 -5.33 7.11 -0.62
CA LEU A 144 -5.58 8.49 -1.04
C LEU A 144 -7.03 8.66 -1.47
N SER A 145 -7.63 9.80 -1.13
CA SER A 145 -8.94 10.21 -1.67
C SER A 145 -8.84 10.53 -3.16
N GLU A 146 -9.97 10.59 -3.87
CA GLU A 146 -10.00 10.99 -5.29
C GLU A 146 -9.44 12.41 -5.46
N ASP A 147 -9.84 13.36 -4.60
CA ASP A 147 -9.33 14.73 -4.61
C ASP A 147 -7.81 14.79 -4.38
N ALA A 148 -7.28 13.97 -3.47
CA ALA A 148 -5.84 13.89 -3.22
C ALA A 148 -5.09 13.27 -4.41
N ILE A 149 -5.67 12.28 -5.08
CA ILE A 149 -5.11 11.71 -6.31
C ILE A 149 -5.02 12.80 -7.39
N GLU A 150 -6.11 13.52 -7.62
CA GLU A 150 -6.15 14.58 -8.63
C GLU A 150 -5.17 15.71 -8.30
N THR A 151 -4.98 16.02 -7.02
CA THR A 151 -4.11 17.12 -6.58
C THR A 151 -2.62 16.73 -6.63
N PHE A 152 -2.26 15.54 -6.16
CA PHE A 152 -0.87 15.17 -5.90
C PHE A 152 -0.30 14.15 -6.89
N VAL A 153 -1.14 13.41 -7.62
CA VAL A 153 -0.72 12.36 -8.56
C VAL A 153 -0.90 12.86 -9.99
N GLN A 154 -0.13 13.88 -10.34
CA GLN A 154 -0.10 14.46 -11.68
C GLN A 154 1.25 14.24 -12.34
N ASP A 155 1.21 13.89 -13.62
CA ASP A 155 2.43 13.84 -14.43
C ASP A 155 2.96 15.27 -14.59
N SER A 156 4.24 15.48 -14.29
CA SER A 156 4.85 16.82 -14.29
C SER A 156 4.99 17.42 -15.70
N GLU A 157 4.40 16.80 -16.72
CA GLU A 157 4.55 17.15 -18.14
C GLU A 157 3.35 17.90 -18.76
N SER A 158 2.45 18.48 -17.97
CA SER A 158 1.34 19.29 -18.53
C SER A 158 1.69 20.77 -18.80
N ASP A 159 2.92 21.22 -18.53
CA ASP A 159 3.40 22.59 -18.83
C ASP A 159 4.58 22.58 -19.83
N ARG A 160 4.37 22.07 -21.05
CA ARG A 160 5.27 22.32 -22.19
C ARG A 160 4.52 22.67 -23.47
#